data_AF-A0A962CFZ3-F1
#
_entry.id   AF-A0A962CFZ3-F1
#
_cell.length_a   1.000
_cell.length_b   1.000
_cell.length_c   1.000
_cell.angle_alpha   90.00
_cell.angle_beta   90.00
_cell.angle_gamma   90.00
#
_symmetry.space_group_name_H-M   'P 1'
#
loop_
_entity.id
_entity.type
_entity.pdbx_description
1 polymer ?
#
loop_
_entity_poly.entity_id
_entity_poly.type
_entity_poly.pdbx_seq_one_letter_code
_entity_poly.pdbx_strand_id
1 'polypeptide(L)'
;MARARCAVGETLKVREQERAVQKLIAGLCLSWLIAASPAHAEPPQVVAMVDSPGKVLHVELSLDEGRIAYSISRLGVPVIAPSRLGFLLRNTEKLERNFALATQSTRSVDETWEQPWGETRTVRNHYSELSARFTEQVKLERSLDLVFRVYDDGVGFRYVFPDQPRLKDVVIDDELTEFAVVPKATAWWVPGGEWNRYEYLYNRTPLDQVGQAHTPMTIRSEDGLHIAFHEAALVDYAGMWLRRVEGQRFRAQLAPASEGWKVRRQAPFATPWRTLVIADSAAGLYESHLELNLNEPNRLGDVSWFKPAKYVGVWWEMHLN
;
A
#
# COMPACT_ATOMS: atom_id res chain seq x y z
N MET A 1 -48.19 76.73 46.49
CA MET A 1 -47.88 75.86 45.33
C MET A 1 -47.50 74.48 45.84
N ALA A 2 -48.17 73.44 45.33
CA ALA A 2 -47.79 72.01 45.24
C ALA A 2 -47.44 71.25 46.56
N ARG A 3 -48.23 70.22 46.95
CA ARG A 3 -48.08 68.75 46.69
C ARG A 3 -46.92 68.11 47.52
N ALA A 4 -46.92 66.85 47.97
CA ALA A 4 -47.87 65.75 48.15
C ALA A 4 -47.09 64.60 48.86
N ARG A 5 -47.82 63.59 49.34
CA ARG A 5 -47.41 62.38 50.09
C ARG A 5 -46.60 61.33 49.30
N CYS A 6 -46.23 60.24 50.00
CA CYS A 6 -45.67 58.92 49.61
C CYS A 6 -44.13 58.82 49.63
N ALA A 7 -43.47 57.75 50.11
CA ALA A 7 -43.92 56.38 50.36
C ALA A 7 -43.10 55.71 51.50
N VAL A 8 -43.80 55.02 52.40
CA VAL A 8 -43.26 53.98 53.28
C VAL A 8 -43.80 52.67 52.72
N GLY A 9 -42.94 51.79 52.21
CA GLY A 9 -43.37 50.47 51.77
C GLY A 9 -42.60 49.91 50.58
N GLU A 10 -41.27 49.78 50.68
CA GLU A 10 -40.51 49.10 49.62
C GLU A 10 -39.27 48.32 50.10
N THR A 11 -39.13 48.09 51.40
CA THR A 11 -37.94 47.40 51.96
C THR A 11 -38.21 46.01 52.52
N LEU A 12 -39.44 45.49 52.43
CA LEU A 12 -39.81 44.16 52.97
C LEU A 12 -40.13 43.09 51.93
N LYS A 13 -40.23 43.42 50.63
CA LYS A 13 -40.52 42.41 49.57
C LYS A 13 -39.31 41.79 48.89
N VAL A 14 -38.10 42.34 49.08
CA VAL A 14 -36.89 41.85 48.40
C VAL A 14 -36.24 40.66 49.13
N ARG A 15 -36.47 40.50 50.43
CA ARG A 15 -35.85 39.42 51.24
C ARG A 15 -36.58 38.08 51.24
N GLU A 16 -37.78 37.99 50.68
CA GLU A 16 -38.53 36.72 50.59
C GLU A 16 -38.47 36.04 49.22
N GLN A 17 -38.06 36.74 48.15
CA GLN A 17 -37.92 36.12 46.82
C GLN A 17 -36.57 35.41 46.59
N GLU A 18 -35.51 35.75 47.34
CA GLU A 18 -34.19 35.10 47.16
C GLU A 18 -34.09 33.70 47.79
N ARG A 19 -34.98 33.36 48.74
CA ARG A 19 -34.99 32.02 49.38
C ARG A 19 -35.79 30.96 48.62
N ALA A 20 -36.59 31.35 47.62
CA ALA A 20 -37.39 30.42 46.83
C ALA A 20 -36.66 29.89 45.59
N VAL A 21 -35.64 30.59 45.08
CA VAL A 21 -34.89 30.17 43.87
C VAL A 21 -33.78 29.16 44.19
N GLN A 22 -33.30 29.10 45.45
CA GLN A 22 -32.26 28.14 45.86
C GLN A 22 -32.78 26.75 46.28
N LYS A 23 -34.09 26.49 46.25
CA LYS A 23 -34.67 25.18 46.61
C LYS A 23 -35.34 24.43 45.45
N LEU A 24 -35.16 24.89 44.20
CA LEU A 24 -35.73 24.25 43.01
C LEU A 24 -34.67 23.76 42.00
N ILE A 25 -33.44 23.48 42.44
CA ILE A 25 -32.35 22.90 41.61
C ILE A 25 -31.74 21.66 42.30
N ALA A 26 -32.54 20.91 43.07
CA ALA A 26 -32.06 19.75 43.82
C ALA A 26 -32.65 18.41 43.36
N GLY A 27 -33.26 18.33 42.18
CA GLY A 27 -33.92 17.09 41.77
C GLY A 27 -34.21 16.99 40.28
N LEU A 28 -33.17 17.03 39.44
CA LEU A 28 -33.26 16.57 38.03
C LEU A 28 -31.86 16.46 37.39
N CYS A 29 -30.98 15.67 38.01
CA CYS A 29 -29.80 15.12 37.34
C CYS A 29 -29.73 13.62 37.64
N LEU A 30 -30.73 12.87 37.13
CA LEU A 30 -30.57 11.43 36.97
C LEU A 30 -29.60 11.25 35.79
N SER A 31 -28.32 11.20 36.12
CA SER A 31 -27.23 10.91 35.20
C SER A 31 -27.54 9.59 34.49
N TRP A 32 -27.95 9.68 33.22
CA TRP A 32 -27.77 8.59 32.28
C TRP A 32 -26.27 8.42 32.06
N LEU A 33 -25.64 7.62 32.92
CA LEU A 33 -24.39 6.95 32.59
C LEU A 33 -24.73 5.92 31.51
N ILE A 34 -24.80 6.38 30.26
CA ILE A 34 -24.60 5.48 29.13
C ILE A 34 -23.16 5.01 29.29
N ALA A 35 -23.00 3.79 29.80
CA ALA A 35 -21.74 3.08 29.69
C ALA A 35 -21.45 2.98 28.20
N ALA A 36 -20.61 3.88 27.69
CA ALA A 36 -19.98 3.74 26.40
C ALA A 36 -19.16 2.46 26.49
N SER A 37 -19.77 1.35 26.08
CA SER A 37 -19.04 0.11 25.85
C SER A 37 -17.93 0.49 24.87
N PRO A 38 -16.66 0.20 25.17
CA PRO A 38 -15.61 0.44 24.18
C PRO A 38 -16.06 -0.28 22.92
N ALA A 39 -16.18 0.49 21.83
CA ALA A 39 -16.39 -0.06 20.52
C ALA A 39 -15.23 -1.03 20.28
N HIS A 40 -15.49 -2.32 20.46
CA HIS A 40 -14.55 -3.34 20.08
C HIS A 40 -14.57 -3.29 18.56
N ALA A 41 -13.56 -2.66 17.98
CA ALA A 41 -13.31 -2.80 16.55
C ALA A 41 -13.23 -4.31 16.29
N GLU A 42 -14.13 -4.80 15.45
CA GLU A 42 -14.11 -6.20 15.04
C GLU A 42 -12.74 -6.47 14.42
N PRO A 43 -12.04 -7.54 14.85
CA PRO A 43 -10.72 -7.82 14.29
C PRO A 43 -10.84 -8.00 12.77
N PRO A 44 -9.82 -7.60 11.99
CA PRO A 44 -9.85 -7.73 10.54
C PRO A 44 -10.23 -9.16 10.13
N GLN A 45 -11.25 -9.29 9.29
CA GLN A 45 -11.72 -10.60 8.84
C GLN A 45 -10.84 -11.08 7.69
N VAL A 46 -10.07 -12.17 7.89
CA VAL A 46 -9.35 -12.83 6.79
C VAL A 46 -10.37 -13.45 5.83
N VAL A 47 -10.26 -13.12 4.53
CA VAL A 47 -11.21 -13.53 3.49
C VAL A 47 -10.58 -14.41 2.41
N ALA A 48 -9.26 -14.32 2.22
CA ALA A 48 -8.51 -15.14 1.27
C ALA A 48 -7.07 -15.29 1.76
N MET A 49 -6.40 -16.38 1.38
CA MET A 49 -5.00 -16.64 1.75
C MET A 49 -4.33 -17.55 0.72
N VAL A 50 -3.00 -17.48 0.66
CA VAL A 50 -2.18 -18.35 -0.18
C VAL A 50 -0.78 -18.52 0.42
N ASP A 51 -0.30 -19.76 0.40
CA ASP A 51 1.06 -20.11 0.76
C ASP A 51 1.95 -20.21 -0.47
N SER A 52 3.22 -19.85 -0.31
CA SER A 52 4.29 -20.25 -1.23
C SER A 52 4.37 -21.78 -1.36
N PRO A 53 4.88 -22.34 -2.48
CA PRO A 53 4.96 -23.80 -2.66
C PRO A 53 5.70 -24.55 -1.54
N GLY A 54 6.81 -23.99 -1.05
CA GLY A 54 7.61 -24.50 0.06
C GLY A 54 7.09 -24.10 1.43
N LYS A 55 5.96 -23.37 1.51
CA LYS A 55 5.35 -22.85 2.76
C LYS A 55 6.28 -21.96 3.57
N VAL A 56 7.19 -21.26 2.89
CA VAL A 56 8.11 -20.30 3.50
C VAL A 56 7.39 -18.98 3.74
N LEU A 57 6.70 -18.46 2.73
CA LEU A 57 5.87 -17.26 2.79
C LEU A 57 4.38 -17.61 2.81
N HIS A 58 3.62 -16.86 3.59
CA HIS A 58 2.17 -16.92 3.69
C HIS A 58 1.59 -15.52 3.53
N VAL A 59 0.60 -15.37 2.64
CA VAL A 59 -0.09 -14.11 2.37
C VAL A 59 -1.56 -14.24 2.75
N GLU A 60 -2.06 -13.26 3.50
CA GLU A 60 -3.48 -13.13 3.83
C GLU A 60 -4.05 -11.85 3.21
N LEU A 61 -5.28 -11.93 2.73
CA LEU A 61 -6.14 -10.78 2.44
C LEU A 61 -7.24 -10.70 3.49
N SER A 62 -7.41 -9.50 4.04
CA SER A 62 -8.40 -9.22 5.07
C SER A 62 -9.28 -8.02 4.71
N LEU A 63 -10.50 -8.01 5.24
CA LEU A 63 -11.38 -6.85 5.23
C LEU A 63 -11.49 -6.25 6.63
N ASP A 64 -11.30 -4.93 6.70
CA ASP A 64 -11.52 -4.10 7.89
C ASP A 64 -12.47 -2.96 7.52
N GLU A 65 -13.71 -3.01 8.02
CA GLU A 65 -14.78 -2.06 7.65
C GLU A 65 -14.94 -1.90 6.11
N GLY A 66 -14.81 -3.01 5.38
CA GLY A 66 -14.89 -3.04 3.92
C GLY A 66 -13.67 -2.45 3.18
N ARG A 67 -12.57 -2.16 3.88
CA ARG A 67 -11.26 -1.81 3.31
C ARG A 67 -10.43 -3.06 3.14
N ILE A 68 -9.80 -3.21 1.99
CA ILE A 68 -8.93 -4.36 1.71
C ILE A 68 -7.54 -4.08 2.28
N ALA A 69 -6.99 -5.06 2.99
CA ALA A 69 -5.59 -5.08 3.40
C ALA A 69 -4.96 -6.44 3.09
N TYR A 70 -3.63 -6.46 2.95
CA TYR A 70 -2.85 -7.69 2.92
C TYR A 70 -1.84 -7.73 4.05
N SER A 71 -1.44 -8.94 4.45
CA SER A 71 -0.31 -9.17 5.35
C SER A 71 0.58 -10.28 4.79
N ILE A 72 1.85 -10.31 5.20
CA ILE A 72 2.80 -11.34 4.82
C ILE A 72 3.51 -11.83 6.07
N SER A 73 3.53 -13.15 6.26
CA SER A 73 4.38 -13.81 7.25
C SER A 73 5.37 -14.74 6.58
N ARG A 74 6.52 -14.93 7.22
CA ARG A 74 7.55 -15.88 6.82
C ARG A 74 7.75 -16.90 7.94
N LEU A 75 7.53 -18.17 7.66
CA LEU A 75 7.62 -19.26 8.64
C LEU A 75 6.81 -18.96 9.93
N GLY A 76 5.63 -18.35 9.76
CA GLY A 76 4.75 -17.93 10.86
C GLY A 76 5.14 -16.62 11.57
N VAL A 77 6.27 -16.00 11.21
CA VAL A 77 6.71 -14.71 11.78
C VAL A 77 6.22 -13.56 10.89
N PRO A 78 5.49 -12.56 11.42
CA PRO A 78 5.03 -11.43 10.62
C PRO A 78 6.17 -10.60 10.01
N VAL A 79 6.09 -10.32 8.71
CA VAL A 79 7.05 -9.51 7.95
C VAL A 79 6.41 -8.20 7.50
N ILE A 80 5.21 -8.28 6.92
CA ILE A 80 4.38 -7.15 6.54
C ILE A 80 3.08 -7.21 7.35
N ALA A 81 2.87 -6.22 8.20
CA ALA A 81 1.62 -6.02 8.94
C ALA A 81 0.48 -5.65 7.98
N PRO A 82 -0.79 -5.70 8.43
CA PRO A 82 -1.92 -5.28 7.62
C PRO A 82 -1.67 -3.94 6.91
N SER A 83 -1.62 -4.01 5.58
CA SER A 83 -1.23 -2.95 4.67
C SER A 83 -2.35 -2.70 3.68
N ARG A 84 -2.88 -1.48 3.65
CA ARG A 84 -4.07 -1.13 2.88
C ARG A 84 -3.80 -1.14 1.38
N LEU A 85 -4.87 -1.36 0.62
CA LEU A 85 -4.89 -1.40 -0.83
C LEU A 85 -6.03 -0.50 -1.35
N GLY A 86 -5.84 0.14 -2.51
CA GLY A 86 -6.87 0.98 -3.12
C GLY A 86 -6.32 2.15 -3.94
N PHE A 87 -7.22 3.02 -4.39
CA PHE A 87 -6.88 4.15 -5.27
C PHE A 87 -7.67 5.42 -4.97
N LEU A 88 -7.01 6.56 -5.19
CA LEU A 88 -7.67 7.84 -5.42
C LEU A 88 -7.85 8.02 -6.92
N LEU A 89 -9.11 8.14 -7.33
CA LEU A 89 -9.49 8.28 -8.73
C LEU A 89 -9.98 9.69 -9.00
N ARG A 90 -9.69 10.22 -10.18
CA ARG A 90 -10.18 11.53 -10.62
C ARG A 90 -11.63 11.42 -11.08
N ASN A 91 -12.43 12.46 -10.76
CA ASN A 91 -13.82 12.61 -11.20
C ASN A 91 -14.78 11.47 -10.78
N THR A 92 -14.42 10.66 -9.78
CA THR A 92 -15.28 9.62 -9.21
C THR A 92 -14.93 9.39 -7.74
N GLU A 93 -15.73 8.59 -7.05
CA GLU A 93 -15.47 8.24 -5.64
C GLU A 93 -14.17 7.44 -5.52
N LYS A 94 -13.49 7.57 -4.39
CA LYS A 94 -12.29 6.76 -4.08
C LYS A 94 -12.60 5.28 -4.18
N LEU A 95 -11.63 4.48 -4.59
CA LEU A 95 -11.74 3.02 -4.70
C LEU A 95 -10.94 2.39 -3.54
N GLU A 96 -11.47 2.47 -2.33
CA GLU A 96 -10.72 2.12 -1.09
C GLU A 96 -11.55 1.41 0.00
N ARG A 97 -12.88 1.38 -0.10
CA ARG A 97 -13.76 0.91 0.98
C ARG A 97 -15.08 0.34 0.44
N ASN A 98 -15.88 -0.24 1.33
CA ASN A 98 -17.16 -0.90 1.04
C ASN A 98 -17.01 -2.13 0.14
N PHE A 99 -15.84 -2.74 0.07
CA PHE A 99 -15.63 -3.98 -0.65
C PHE A 99 -16.17 -5.18 0.12
N ALA A 100 -16.67 -6.16 -0.63
CA ALA A 100 -16.75 -7.54 -0.18
C ALA A 100 -16.02 -8.43 -1.18
N LEU A 101 -15.49 -9.55 -0.70
CA LEU A 101 -14.93 -10.59 -1.57
C LEU A 101 -16.09 -11.22 -2.36
N ALA A 102 -16.06 -11.13 -3.68
CA ALA A 102 -17.06 -11.71 -4.56
C ALA A 102 -16.67 -13.13 -4.97
N THR A 103 -15.45 -13.31 -5.47
CA THR A 103 -14.91 -14.62 -5.87
C THR A 103 -13.41 -14.69 -5.60
N GLN A 104 -12.89 -15.91 -5.44
CA GLN A 104 -11.46 -16.15 -5.41
C GLN A 104 -11.12 -17.49 -6.08
N SER A 105 -9.89 -17.61 -6.55
CA SER A 105 -9.32 -18.87 -7.02
C SER A 105 -7.83 -18.92 -6.69
N THR A 106 -7.32 -20.14 -6.51
CA THR A 106 -5.90 -20.41 -6.36
C THR A 106 -5.42 -21.37 -7.44
N ARG A 107 -4.16 -21.25 -7.83
CA ARG A 107 -3.48 -22.21 -8.71
C ARG A 107 -1.99 -22.26 -8.40
N SER A 108 -1.33 -23.35 -8.79
CA SER A 108 0.13 -23.49 -8.70
C SER A 108 0.72 -23.54 -10.10
N VAL A 109 1.91 -22.95 -10.27
CA VAL A 109 2.70 -23.00 -11.50
C VAL A 109 4.11 -23.46 -11.12
N ASP A 110 4.64 -24.42 -11.88
CA ASP A 110 6.04 -24.86 -11.81
C ASP A 110 6.53 -25.12 -13.22
N GLU A 111 7.21 -24.13 -13.78
CA GLU A 111 7.74 -24.20 -15.14
C GLU A 111 9.16 -23.67 -15.19
N THR A 112 9.79 -23.77 -16.36
CA THR A 112 11.16 -23.32 -16.57
C THR A 112 11.28 -22.75 -17.97
N TRP A 113 12.00 -21.64 -18.10
CA TRP A 113 12.25 -20.96 -19.36
C TRP A 113 13.73 -20.61 -19.52
N GLU A 114 14.16 -20.34 -20.75
CA GLU A 114 15.55 -20.00 -21.05
C GLU A 114 15.70 -18.51 -21.42
N GLN A 115 16.74 -17.89 -20.89
CA GLN A 115 17.11 -16.53 -21.27
C GLN A 115 17.95 -16.56 -22.57
N PRO A 116 17.69 -15.67 -23.55
CA PRO A 116 18.57 -15.53 -24.72
C PRO A 116 19.96 -15.01 -24.33
N TRP A 117 20.02 -14.24 -23.23
CA TRP A 117 21.22 -13.76 -22.55
C TRP A 117 20.81 -13.41 -21.11
N GLY A 118 21.72 -13.52 -20.15
CA GLY A 118 21.43 -13.24 -18.75
C GLY A 118 22.51 -13.76 -17.81
N GLU A 119 22.30 -13.56 -16.52
CA GLU A 119 23.08 -14.10 -15.42
C GLU A 119 23.00 -15.63 -15.32
N THR A 120 21.88 -16.21 -15.72
CA THR A 120 21.64 -17.66 -15.80
C THR A 120 20.98 -18.02 -17.12
N ARG A 121 21.30 -19.20 -17.67
CA ARG A 121 20.65 -19.67 -18.91
C ARG A 121 19.20 -20.06 -18.67
N THR A 122 18.92 -20.70 -17.54
CA THR A 122 17.66 -21.38 -17.26
C THR A 122 17.07 -20.83 -15.97
N VAL A 123 15.83 -20.37 -16.04
CA VAL A 123 15.13 -19.73 -14.93
C VAL A 123 13.88 -20.55 -14.59
N ARG A 124 13.76 -20.96 -13.33
CA ARG A 124 12.56 -21.64 -12.83
C ARG A 124 11.52 -20.61 -12.40
N ASN A 125 10.27 -20.84 -12.76
CA ASN A 125 9.12 -20.03 -12.40
C ASN A 125 8.17 -20.90 -11.57
N HIS A 126 8.32 -20.83 -10.24
CA HIS A 126 7.60 -21.70 -9.30
C HIS A 126 6.88 -20.88 -8.23
N TYR A 127 5.56 -20.77 -8.34
CA TYR A 127 4.74 -19.97 -7.44
C TYR A 127 3.35 -20.56 -7.24
N SER A 128 2.72 -20.17 -6.13
CA SER A 128 1.27 -20.25 -5.97
C SER A 128 0.64 -18.89 -6.25
N GLU A 129 -0.49 -18.87 -6.95
CA GLU A 129 -1.22 -17.66 -7.31
C GLU A 129 -2.57 -17.63 -6.63
N LEU A 130 -2.92 -16.48 -6.06
CA LEU A 130 -4.26 -16.15 -5.59
C LEU A 130 -4.81 -15.04 -6.49
N SER A 131 -5.98 -15.27 -7.07
CA SER A 131 -6.78 -14.25 -7.74
C SER A 131 -8.05 -14.02 -6.95
N ALA A 132 -8.27 -12.81 -6.44
CA ALA A 132 -9.41 -12.45 -5.60
C ALA A 132 -10.13 -11.22 -6.16
N ARG A 133 -11.41 -11.36 -6.51
CA ARG A 133 -12.28 -10.27 -6.97
C ARG A 133 -13.00 -9.64 -5.79
N PHE A 134 -12.83 -8.34 -5.64
CA PHE A 134 -13.57 -7.54 -4.68
C PHE A 134 -14.54 -6.63 -5.42
N THR A 135 -15.77 -6.53 -4.92
CA THR A 135 -16.80 -5.66 -5.50
C THR A 135 -17.34 -4.73 -4.42
N GLU A 136 -17.41 -3.43 -4.71
CA GLU A 136 -18.07 -2.47 -3.81
C GLU A 136 -19.54 -2.86 -3.62
N GLN A 137 -20.03 -2.82 -2.38
CA GLN A 137 -21.40 -3.21 -2.03
C GLN A 137 -22.38 -2.03 -2.06
N VAL A 138 -21.88 -0.81 -2.31
CA VAL A 138 -22.69 0.41 -2.29
C VAL A 138 -22.37 1.30 -3.48
N LYS A 139 -23.40 2.04 -3.94
CA LYS A 139 -23.34 3.07 -4.99
C LYS A 139 -22.89 2.55 -6.36
N LEU A 140 -21.58 2.43 -6.57
CA LEU A 140 -20.98 2.27 -7.89
C LEU A 140 -20.72 0.80 -8.25
N GLU A 141 -20.72 -0.10 -7.25
CA GLU A 141 -20.55 -1.55 -7.42
C GLU A 141 -19.39 -1.91 -8.35
N ARG A 142 -18.28 -1.18 -8.20
CA ARG A 142 -17.08 -1.36 -9.03
C ARG A 142 -16.33 -2.59 -8.53
N SER A 143 -15.76 -3.32 -9.48
CA SER A 143 -14.93 -4.48 -9.19
C SER A 143 -13.45 -4.17 -9.37
N LEU A 144 -12.64 -4.75 -8.50
CA LEU A 144 -11.19 -4.70 -8.51
C LEU A 144 -10.67 -6.09 -8.18
N ASP A 145 -9.83 -6.62 -9.07
CA ASP A 145 -9.22 -7.94 -8.88
C ASP A 145 -7.81 -7.75 -8.30
N LEU A 146 -7.47 -8.53 -7.28
CA LEU A 146 -6.12 -8.61 -6.72
C LEU A 146 -5.50 -9.95 -7.12
N VAL A 147 -4.32 -9.89 -7.73
CA VAL A 147 -3.56 -11.08 -8.11
C VAL A 147 -2.25 -11.09 -7.35
N PHE A 148 -2.04 -12.11 -6.52
CA PHE A 148 -0.80 -12.38 -5.80
C PHE A 148 -0.13 -13.61 -6.40
N ARG A 149 1.18 -13.54 -6.64
CA ARG A 149 2.05 -14.67 -6.91
C ARG A 149 3.06 -14.77 -5.78
N VAL A 150 3.05 -15.90 -5.09
CA VAL A 150 3.86 -16.16 -3.89
C VAL A 150 4.87 -17.24 -4.22
N TYR A 151 6.14 -16.84 -4.25
CA TYR A 151 7.31 -17.69 -4.41
C TYR A 151 7.89 -17.98 -3.02
N ASP A 152 8.82 -18.91 -2.90
CA ASP A 152 9.48 -19.19 -1.62
C ASP A 152 10.40 -18.03 -1.17
N ASP A 153 10.90 -17.24 -2.13
CA ASP A 153 11.83 -16.13 -1.97
C ASP A 153 11.21 -14.74 -2.19
N GLY A 154 9.90 -14.66 -2.45
CA GLY A 154 9.25 -13.36 -2.60
C GLY A 154 7.78 -13.38 -2.97
N VAL A 155 7.19 -12.19 -2.97
CA VAL A 155 5.79 -11.95 -3.33
C VAL A 155 5.72 -10.89 -4.41
N GLY A 156 5.01 -11.18 -5.49
CA GLY A 156 4.56 -10.19 -6.46
C GLY A 156 3.05 -10.03 -6.39
N PHE A 157 2.53 -8.82 -6.31
CA PHE A 157 1.09 -8.59 -6.44
C PHE A 157 0.75 -7.42 -7.35
N ARG A 158 -0.42 -7.47 -7.97
CA ARG A 158 -0.94 -6.40 -8.82
C ARG A 158 -2.45 -6.29 -8.72
N TYR A 159 -2.95 -5.13 -9.13
CA TYR A 159 -4.36 -4.91 -9.34
C TYR A 159 -4.72 -5.18 -10.79
N VAL A 160 -5.91 -5.72 -11.02
CA VAL A 160 -6.53 -5.81 -12.34
C VAL A 160 -7.84 -5.04 -12.28
N PHE A 161 -7.97 -4.06 -13.16
CA PHE A 161 -9.22 -3.35 -13.41
C PHE A 161 -9.97 -4.12 -14.50
N PRO A 162 -11.02 -4.89 -14.18
CA PRO A 162 -11.76 -5.65 -15.18
C PRO A 162 -12.62 -4.72 -16.06
N ASP A 163 -12.99 -5.21 -17.24
CA ASP A 163 -14.04 -4.55 -18.04
C ASP A 163 -15.36 -4.58 -17.25
N GLN A 164 -15.96 -3.40 -17.09
CA GLN A 164 -17.14 -3.21 -16.25
C GLN A 164 -17.89 -1.95 -16.69
N PRO A 165 -19.22 -1.87 -16.44
CA PRO A 165 -20.03 -0.74 -16.91
C PRO A 165 -19.67 0.58 -16.22
N ARG A 166 -19.23 0.52 -14.96
CA ARG A 166 -18.95 1.68 -14.12
C ARG A 166 -17.46 1.67 -13.77
N LEU A 167 -16.65 2.46 -14.49
CA LEU A 167 -15.16 2.58 -14.42
C LEU A 167 -14.42 2.02 -15.66
N LYS A 168 -14.80 2.47 -16.87
CA LYS A 168 -14.07 2.15 -18.12
C LYS A 168 -12.84 3.03 -18.33
N ASP A 169 -12.99 4.34 -18.22
CA ASP A 169 -11.86 5.29 -18.22
C ASP A 169 -11.37 5.46 -16.79
N VAL A 170 -10.18 4.96 -16.50
CA VAL A 170 -9.57 4.97 -15.17
C VAL A 170 -8.49 6.04 -15.13
N VAL A 171 -8.78 7.13 -14.41
CA VAL A 171 -7.84 8.23 -14.19
C VAL A 171 -7.41 8.20 -12.72
N ILE A 172 -6.15 7.87 -12.47
CA ILE A 172 -5.59 7.64 -11.14
C ILE A 172 -4.84 8.89 -10.69
N ASP A 173 -5.25 9.45 -9.56
CA ASP A 173 -4.56 10.54 -8.88
C ASP A 173 -3.54 10.02 -7.87
N ASP A 174 -3.85 8.92 -7.18
CA ASP A 174 -2.90 8.25 -6.29
C ASP A 174 -3.21 6.77 -6.10
N GLU A 175 -2.18 6.01 -5.74
CA GLU A 175 -2.28 4.60 -5.33
C GLU A 175 -2.11 4.51 -3.82
N LEU A 176 -3.00 3.78 -3.14
CA LEU A 176 -3.06 3.68 -1.68
C LEU A 176 -2.36 2.43 -1.13
N THR A 177 -1.62 1.71 -1.97
CA THR A 177 -0.87 0.50 -1.59
C THR A 177 0.11 0.80 -0.48
N GLU A 178 0.03 0.07 0.63
CA GLU A 178 0.96 0.20 1.75
C GLU A 178 1.94 -0.98 1.87
N PHE A 179 3.00 -0.73 2.61
CA PHE A 179 4.01 -1.70 3.02
C PHE A 179 4.38 -1.40 4.47
N ALA A 180 3.70 -2.05 5.42
CA ALA A 180 3.92 -1.88 6.85
C ALA A 180 4.93 -2.90 7.38
N VAL A 181 6.21 -2.54 7.36
CA VAL A 181 7.29 -3.45 7.77
C VAL A 181 7.27 -3.66 9.28
N VAL A 182 7.18 -4.93 9.70
CA VAL A 182 7.15 -5.33 11.11
C VAL A 182 8.53 -5.27 11.77
N PRO A 183 9.56 -5.99 11.29
CA PRO A 183 10.85 -6.02 11.96
C PRO A 183 11.52 -4.66 11.87
N LYS A 184 12.15 -4.21 12.96
CA LYS A 184 13.03 -3.04 12.91
C LYS A 184 14.15 -3.28 11.91
N ALA A 185 14.38 -2.32 11.02
CA ALA A 185 15.32 -2.51 9.93
C ALA A 185 16.21 -1.29 9.67
N THR A 186 17.38 -1.57 9.08
CA THR A 186 18.24 -0.58 8.42
C THR A 186 17.92 -0.60 6.92
N ALA A 187 17.83 0.56 6.29
CA ALA A 187 17.58 0.73 4.87
C ALA A 187 18.83 1.22 4.11
N TRP A 188 18.96 0.76 2.86
CA TRP A 188 19.87 1.28 1.84
C TRP A 188 19.05 1.82 0.69
N TRP A 189 19.13 3.13 0.47
CA TRP A 189 18.19 3.84 -0.40
C TRP A 189 18.77 5.11 -1.02
N VAL A 190 18.21 5.52 -2.15
CA VAL A 190 18.43 6.82 -2.78
C VAL A 190 17.13 7.62 -2.77
N PRO A 191 17.19 8.97 -2.65
CA PRO A 191 15.97 9.77 -2.52
C PRO A 191 15.13 9.72 -3.79
N GLY A 192 13.83 9.49 -3.63
CA GLY A 192 12.87 9.42 -4.73
C GLY A 192 12.34 10.80 -5.10
N GLY A 193 12.28 11.10 -6.40
CA GLY A 193 11.62 12.31 -6.91
C GLY A 193 12.44 13.60 -6.82
N GLU A 194 13.75 13.46 -6.59
CA GLU A 194 14.68 14.58 -6.60
C GLU A 194 15.21 14.89 -8.02
N TRP A 195 15.82 16.07 -8.19
CA TRP A 195 16.24 16.59 -9.50
C TRP A 195 17.21 15.67 -10.25
N ASN A 196 18.14 15.01 -9.55
CA ASN A 196 19.17 14.15 -10.16
C ASN A 196 18.73 12.71 -10.44
N ARG A 197 17.41 12.46 -10.55
CA ARG A 197 16.87 11.13 -10.91
C ARG A 197 17.41 10.06 -9.95
N TYR A 198 18.00 8.99 -10.49
CA TYR A 198 18.59 7.88 -9.72
C TYR A 198 20.07 8.07 -9.37
N GLU A 199 20.72 9.16 -9.81
CA GLU A 199 22.17 9.37 -9.72
C GLU A 199 22.57 9.97 -8.36
N TYR A 200 22.25 9.25 -7.30
CA TYR A 200 22.62 9.59 -5.92
C TYR A 200 23.46 8.48 -5.29
N LEU A 201 24.29 8.86 -4.31
CA LEU A 201 24.90 7.88 -3.42
C LEU A 201 23.84 7.29 -2.49
N TYR A 202 23.98 6.00 -2.18
CA TYR A 202 23.08 5.32 -1.26
C TYR A 202 23.26 5.85 0.17
N ASN A 203 22.14 6.19 0.79
CA ASN A 203 22.05 6.44 2.21
C ASN A 203 21.93 5.11 2.96
N ARG A 204 22.45 5.07 4.19
CA ARG A 204 22.25 3.98 5.15
C ARG A 204 21.66 4.55 6.43
N THR A 205 20.40 4.27 6.70
CA THR A 205 19.67 4.83 7.85
C THR A 205 18.78 3.77 8.50
N PRO A 206 18.33 3.96 9.75
CA PRO A 206 17.13 3.28 10.22
C PRO A 206 15.98 3.45 9.22
N LEU A 207 15.14 2.43 9.05
CA LEU A 207 14.06 2.42 8.07
C LEU A 207 13.02 3.52 8.37
N ASP A 208 12.75 3.79 9.63
CA ASP A 208 11.84 4.85 10.07
C ASP A 208 12.37 6.28 9.84
N GLN A 209 13.60 6.44 9.35
CA GLN A 209 14.18 7.71 8.94
C GLN A 209 14.17 7.92 7.42
N VAL A 210 13.72 6.94 6.64
CA VAL A 210 13.54 7.11 5.19
C VAL A 210 12.33 8.01 4.95
N GLY A 211 12.54 9.12 4.24
CA GLY A 211 11.44 10.01 3.84
C GLY A 211 10.70 9.49 2.61
N GLN A 212 11.38 9.52 1.47
CA GLN A 212 10.90 9.01 0.19
C GLN A 212 12.06 8.43 -0.60
N ALA A 213 11.92 7.19 -1.08
CA ALA A 213 12.97 6.46 -1.75
C ALA A 213 12.54 5.99 -3.15
N HIS A 214 13.48 5.94 -4.08
CA HIS A 214 13.31 5.13 -5.28
C HIS A 214 13.27 3.65 -4.92
N THR A 215 12.71 2.85 -5.83
CA THR A 215 12.87 1.39 -5.80
C THR A 215 13.92 0.95 -6.84
N PRO A 216 14.69 -0.13 -6.62
CA PRO A 216 14.66 -1.02 -5.46
C PRO A 216 15.13 -0.34 -4.16
N MET A 217 14.32 -0.42 -3.10
CA MET A 217 14.75 -0.05 -1.75
C MET A 217 15.06 -1.34 -1.00
N THR A 218 16.27 -1.46 -0.47
CA THR A 218 16.71 -2.67 0.23
C THR A 218 16.80 -2.41 1.71
N ILE A 219 16.32 -3.35 2.53
CA ILE A 219 16.39 -3.30 3.98
C ILE A 219 16.99 -4.58 4.54
N ARG A 220 17.57 -4.46 5.73
CA ARG A 220 18.00 -5.58 6.56
C ARG A 220 17.47 -5.37 7.97
N SER A 221 16.69 -6.31 8.43
CA SER A 221 16.18 -6.38 9.80
C SER A 221 17.31 -6.64 10.82
N GLU A 222 17.03 -6.41 12.10
CA GLU A 222 17.96 -6.72 13.19
C GLU A 222 18.27 -8.21 13.32
N ASP A 223 17.31 -9.09 13.00
CA ASP A 223 17.44 -10.56 12.98
C ASP A 223 18.03 -11.11 11.68
N GLY A 224 18.39 -10.24 10.73
CA GLY A 224 19.17 -10.59 9.55
C GLY A 224 18.35 -10.94 8.30
N LEU A 225 17.02 -10.90 8.36
CA LEU A 225 16.15 -10.97 7.19
C LEU A 225 16.39 -9.77 6.27
N HIS A 226 16.58 -10.04 4.98
CA HIS A 226 16.75 -9.03 3.95
C HIS A 226 15.47 -8.91 3.12
N ILE A 227 15.06 -7.69 2.79
CA ILE A 227 13.90 -7.43 1.93
C ILE A 227 14.25 -6.38 0.90
N ALA A 228 13.93 -6.62 -0.37
CA ALA A 228 14.01 -5.63 -1.43
C ALA A 228 12.59 -5.33 -1.96
N PHE A 229 12.19 -4.07 -1.89
CA PHE A 229 10.92 -3.59 -2.42
C PHE A 229 11.13 -3.03 -3.83
N HIS A 230 10.39 -3.54 -4.81
CA HIS A 230 10.47 -3.04 -6.19
C HIS A 230 9.14 -3.19 -6.94
N GLU A 231 9.20 -3.05 -8.26
CA GLU A 231 8.10 -3.31 -9.17
C GLU A 231 8.59 -4.06 -10.41
N ALA A 232 7.70 -4.80 -11.07
CA ALA A 232 8.00 -5.53 -12.30
C ALA A 232 6.92 -5.28 -13.36
N ALA A 233 7.29 -5.38 -14.63
CA ALA A 233 6.43 -5.10 -15.79
C ALA A 233 5.80 -3.69 -15.76
N LEU A 234 6.62 -2.65 -15.55
CA LEU A 234 6.19 -1.24 -15.62
C LEU A 234 5.88 -0.85 -17.07
N VAL A 235 4.65 -1.09 -17.52
CA VAL A 235 4.15 -0.79 -18.87
C VAL A 235 2.88 0.04 -18.80
N ASP A 236 2.86 1.16 -19.53
CA ASP A 236 1.71 2.09 -19.59
C ASP A 236 1.19 2.51 -18.19
N TYR A 237 2.11 2.75 -17.26
CA TYR A 237 1.82 3.12 -15.87
C TYR A 237 2.95 4.01 -15.33
N ALA A 238 2.69 4.75 -14.25
CA ALA A 238 3.69 5.59 -13.60
C ALA A 238 4.61 4.76 -12.71
N GLY A 239 5.91 5.06 -12.72
CA GLY A 239 6.87 4.41 -11.81
C GLY A 239 6.56 4.68 -10.34
N MET A 240 6.93 3.75 -9.47
CA MET A 240 6.64 3.77 -8.04
C MET A 240 7.86 4.19 -7.20
N TRP A 241 7.67 5.20 -6.37
CA TRP A 241 8.52 5.49 -5.21
C TRP A 241 7.86 4.94 -3.95
N LEU A 242 8.64 4.78 -2.89
CA LEU A 242 8.14 4.47 -1.56
C LEU A 242 8.22 5.71 -0.69
N ARG A 243 7.09 6.15 -0.17
CA ARG A 243 7.01 7.29 0.75
C ARG A 243 6.60 6.82 2.13
N ARG A 244 7.37 7.20 3.15
CA ARG A 244 7.02 6.90 4.54
C ARG A 244 5.76 7.66 4.93
N VAL A 245 4.86 6.94 5.61
CA VAL A 245 3.65 7.48 6.23
C VAL A 245 3.93 7.76 7.71
N GLU A 246 4.26 6.71 8.45
CA GLU A 246 4.59 6.75 9.88
C GLU A 246 5.40 5.51 10.25
N GLY A 247 6.20 5.56 11.32
CA GLY A 247 7.01 4.42 11.75
C GLY A 247 7.78 3.78 10.58
N GLN A 248 7.58 2.48 10.35
CA GLN A 248 8.10 1.73 9.20
C GLN A 248 7.01 1.38 8.16
N ARG A 249 5.91 2.15 8.14
CA ARG A 249 4.87 2.06 7.13
C ARG A 249 5.18 2.97 5.96
N PHE A 250 5.26 2.38 4.79
CA PHE A 250 5.41 3.07 3.51
C PHE A 250 4.13 2.96 2.71
N ARG A 251 3.96 3.88 1.78
CA ARG A 251 2.95 3.79 0.72
C ARG A 251 3.61 3.93 -0.64
N ALA A 252 2.98 3.35 -1.65
CA ALA A 252 3.28 3.66 -3.03
C ALA A 252 3.09 5.16 -3.26
N GLN A 253 4.05 5.79 -3.92
CA GLN A 253 3.98 7.15 -4.39
C GLN A 253 4.31 7.11 -5.87
N LEU A 254 3.27 7.07 -6.70
CA LEU A 254 3.44 7.11 -8.15
C LEU A 254 4.09 8.44 -8.58
N ALA A 255 5.02 8.36 -9.52
CA ALA A 255 5.67 9.51 -10.12
C ALA A 255 4.62 10.46 -10.74
N PRO A 256 4.78 11.79 -10.61
CA PRO A 256 3.83 12.74 -11.12
C PRO A 256 3.87 12.80 -12.66
N ALA A 257 2.75 13.18 -13.26
CA ALA A 257 2.68 13.54 -14.69
C ALA A 257 2.28 15.01 -14.84
N SER A 258 2.63 15.60 -15.98
CA SER A 258 2.33 17.02 -16.31
C SER A 258 0.83 17.31 -16.42
N GLU A 259 0.03 16.29 -16.70
CA GLU A 259 -1.41 16.31 -16.89
C GLU A 259 -2.18 16.46 -15.57
N GLY A 260 -1.47 16.37 -14.45
CA GLY A 260 -2.01 16.51 -13.09
C GLY A 260 -2.66 15.25 -12.53
N TRP A 261 -3.03 14.26 -13.35
CA TRP A 261 -3.26 12.87 -12.91
C TRP A 261 -1.99 12.05 -13.16
N LYS A 262 -1.83 10.92 -12.47
CA LYS A 262 -0.59 10.11 -12.56
C LYS A 262 -0.67 9.00 -13.61
N VAL A 263 -1.86 8.42 -13.79
CA VAL A 263 -2.10 7.38 -14.81
C VAL A 263 -3.49 7.57 -15.40
N ARG A 264 -3.63 7.35 -16.72
CA ARG A 264 -4.93 7.23 -17.39
C ARG A 264 -4.94 6.01 -18.30
N ARG A 265 -5.89 5.10 -18.11
CA ARG A 265 -6.03 3.85 -18.87
C ARG A 265 -7.48 3.51 -19.13
N GLN A 266 -7.73 2.72 -20.18
CA GLN A 266 -9.03 2.09 -20.39
C GLN A 266 -9.02 0.67 -19.80
N ALA A 267 -10.03 0.32 -19.02
CA ALA A 267 -10.25 -1.05 -18.59
C ALA A 267 -10.66 -1.94 -19.80
N PRO A 268 -10.20 -3.20 -19.86
CA PRO A 268 -9.43 -3.90 -18.84
C PRO A 268 -7.92 -3.61 -18.91
N PHE A 269 -7.27 -3.47 -17.76
CA PHE A 269 -5.81 -3.42 -17.66
C PHE A 269 -5.33 -3.88 -16.27
N ALA A 270 -4.03 -4.15 -16.14
CA ALA A 270 -3.38 -4.44 -14.87
C ALA A 270 -2.37 -3.35 -14.50
N THR A 271 -2.17 -3.12 -13.21
CA THR A 271 -1.01 -2.37 -12.75
C THR A 271 0.26 -3.19 -12.96
N PRO A 272 1.44 -2.55 -12.95
CA PRO A 272 2.69 -3.26 -12.71
C PRO A 272 2.60 -4.07 -11.42
N TRP A 273 3.44 -5.10 -11.33
CA TRP A 273 3.59 -5.85 -10.08
C TRP A 273 4.30 -4.99 -9.05
N ARG A 274 3.88 -5.09 -7.79
CA ARG A 274 4.63 -4.64 -6.62
C ARG A 274 5.33 -5.87 -6.06
N THR A 275 6.65 -5.79 -5.87
CA THR A 275 7.46 -6.93 -5.49
C THR A 275 8.13 -6.74 -4.13
N LEU A 276 8.19 -7.84 -3.39
CA LEU A 276 9.00 -7.98 -2.19
C LEU A 276 9.82 -9.26 -2.34
N VAL A 277 11.11 -9.12 -2.63
CA VAL A 277 12.06 -10.24 -2.48
C VAL A 277 12.41 -10.33 -1.01
N ILE A 278 12.26 -11.50 -0.40
CA ILE A 278 12.42 -11.74 1.05
C ILE A 278 13.38 -12.92 1.24
N ALA A 279 14.60 -12.64 1.72
CA ALA A 279 15.68 -13.63 1.77
C ALA A 279 16.43 -13.63 3.11
N ASP A 280 17.02 -14.77 3.46
CA ASP A 280 17.87 -14.92 4.66
C ASP A 280 19.22 -14.21 4.54
N SER A 281 19.61 -13.77 3.34
CA SER A 281 20.89 -13.12 3.09
C SER A 281 20.82 -12.10 1.95
N ALA A 282 21.81 -11.21 1.90
CA ALA A 282 21.97 -10.28 0.79
C ALA A 282 22.19 -10.99 -0.56
N ALA A 283 22.90 -12.14 -0.56
CA ALA A 283 23.08 -12.95 -1.76
C ALA A 283 21.74 -13.53 -2.26
N GLY A 284 20.88 -13.96 -1.34
CA GLY A 284 19.54 -14.45 -1.69
C GLY A 284 18.65 -13.40 -2.36
N LEU A 285 18.85 -12.10 -2.07
CA LEU A 285 18.17 -11.04 -2.82
C LEU A 285 18.61 -11.01 -4.29
N TYR A 286 19.89 -11.24 -4.56
CA TYR A 286 20.47 -11.25 -5.91
C TYR A 286 20.12 -12.52 -6.69
N GLU A 287 19.99 -13.66 -6.01
CA GLU A 287 19.68 -14.96 -6.62
C GLU A 287 18.20 -15.11 -7.03
N SER A 288 17.33 -14.24 -6.52
CA SER A 288 15.92 -14.19 -6.89
C SER A 288 15.74 -13.83 -8.37
N HIS A 289 14.87 -14.58 -9.05
CA HIS A 289 14.44 -14.27 -10.42
C HIS A 289 13.01 -13.69 -10.47
N LEU A 290 12.49 -13.22 -9.32
CA LEU A 290 11.13 -12.72 -9.16
C LEU A 290 10.77 -11.68 -10.21
N GLU A 291 11.62 -10.67 -10.41
CA GLU A 291 11.38 -9.57 -11.36
C GLU A 291 11.25 -10.09 -12.79
N LEU A 292 12.12 -11.02 -13.22
CA LEU A 292 12.04 -11.62 -14.56
C LEU A 292 10.78 -12.49 -14.72
N ASN A 293 10.47 -13.35 -13.74
CA ASN A 293 9.31 -14.25 -13.76
C ASN A 293 7.95 -13.53 -13.77
N LEU A 294 7.91 -12.26 -13.35
CA LEU A 294 6.70 -11.44 -13.36
C LEU A 294 6.51 -10.64 -14.66
N ASN A 295 7.47 -10.67 -15.58
CA ASN A 295 7.34 -10.07 -16.91
C ASN A 295 6.73 -11.03 -17.92
N GLU A 296 6.16 -10.45 -18.99
CA GLU A 296 5.66 -11.23 -20.12
C GLU A 296 6.83 -11.90 -20.88
N PRO A 297 6.64 -13.11 -21.44
CA PRO A 297 7.65 -13.75 -22.26
C PRO A 297 8.05 -12.90 -23.47
N ASN A 298 9.25 -13.16 -24.00
CA ASN A 298 9.79 -12.50 -25.19
C ASN A 298 8.74 -12.37 -26.33
N ARG A 299 8.49 -11.14 -26.77
CA ARG A 299 7.59 -10.82 -27.89
C ARG A 299 8.33 -10.42 -29.18
N LEU A 300 9.65 -10.39 -29.18
CA LEU A 300 10.48 -10.00 -30.34
C LEU A 300 10.75 -11.17 -31.30
N GLY A 301 10.41 -12.41 -30.92
CA GLY A 301 10.73 -13.59 -31.71
C GLY A 301 12.22 -13.94 -31.64
N ASP A 302 12.84 -14.21 -32.79
CA ASP A 302 14.28 -14.50 -32.85
C ASP A 302 15.11 -13.25 -32.50
N VAL A 303 15.94 -13.40 -31.47
CA VAL A 303 16.85 -12.37 -30.96
C VAL A 303 18.31 -12.75 -31.14
N SER A 304 18.63 -13.71 -32.03
CA SER A 304 20.01 -14.13 -32.36
C SER A 304 20.92 -13.01 -32.87
N TRP A 305 20.34 -11.90 -33.31
CA TRP A 305 21.05 -10.68 -33.70
C TRP A 305 21.65 -9.93 -32.51
N PHE A 306 21.10 -10.10 -31.30
CA PHE A 306 21.64 -9.51 -30.08
C PHE A 306 22.85 -10.29 -29.59
N LYS A 307 23.99 -9.61 -29.43
CA LYS A 307 25.25 -10.21 -28.98
C LYS A 307 25.80 -9.41 -27.81
N PRO A 308 25.86 -9.97 -26.58
CA PRO A 308 26.55 -9.35 -25.47
C PRO A 308 27.99 -8.99 -25.84
N ALA A 309 28.44 -7.79 -25.50
CA ALA A 309 29.76 -7.29 -25.91
C ALA A 309 30.42 -6.48 -24.79
N LYS A 310 31.75 -6.49 -24.80
CA LYS A 310 32.58 -5.50 -24.10
C LYS A 310 32.99 -4.43 -25.10
N TYR A 311 32.94 -3.16 -24.72
CA TYR A 311 33.31 -2.06 -25.59
C TYR A 311 34.21 -1.05 -24.87
N VAL A 312 34.99 -0.31 -25.67
CA VAL A 312 35.66 0.93 -25.28
C VAL A 312 35.19 2.02 -26.23
N GLY A 313 35.30 3.28 -25.82
CA GLY A 313 34.88 4.40 -26.65
C GLY A 313 35.55 5.70 -26.23
N VAL A 314 35.64 6.63 -27.18
CA VAL A 314 36.01 8.02 -26.91
C VAL A 314 34.87 8.63 -26.08
N TRP A 315 35.09 8.74 -24.77
CA TRP A 315 34.07 9.12 -23.79
C TRP A 315 34.66 9.81 -22.57
N TRP A 316 35.62 9.16 -21.91
CA TRP A 316 36.15 9.64 -20.64
C TRP A 316 36.85 11.00 -20.74
N GLU A 317 37.48 11.30 -21.89
CA GLU A 317 38.14 12.59 -22.11
C GLU A 317 37.18 13.79 -22.02
N MET A 318 35.89 13.60 -22.31
CA MET A 318 34.89 14.68 -22.19
C MET A 318 34.40 14.89 -20.75
N HIS A 319 34.65 13.97 -19.83
CA HIS A 319 34.28 14.11 -18.41
C HIS A 319 35.37 14.76 -17.55
N LEU A 320 36.61 14.80 -18.04
CA LEU A 320 37.78 15.28 -17.29
C LEU A 320 38.08 16.77 -17.49
N ASN A 321 37.44 17.43 -18.46
CA ASN A 321 37.65 18.83 -18.85
C ASN A 321 36.48 19.71 -18.45
#